data_AF-A0A8J3E823-F1
#
_entry.id   AF-A0A8J3E823-F1
#
_cell.length_a   1.000
_cell.length_b   1.000
_cell.length_c   1.000
_cell.angle_alpha   90.00
_cell.angle_beta   90.00
_cell.angle_gamma   90.00
#
_symmetry.space_group_name_H-M   'P 1'
#
loop_
_entity.id
_entity.type
_entity.pdbx_description
1 polymer ?
#
loop_
_entity_poly.entity_id
_entity_poly.type
_entity_poly.pdbx_seq_one_letter_code
_entity_poly.pdbx_strand_id
1 'polypeptide(L)'
;MDYFHQAVINLYQNIYYVISAFTVIVHLVCTLAVIRDLNNFTKHNVTPQMMPNFAWVVTVLITGVWGLFIYWIMHHSSLSRR
;
A
#
# COMPACT_ATOMS: atom_id res chain seq x y z
N MET A 1 6.68 4.56 -41.83
CA MET A 1 7.24 4.03 -40.57
C MET A 1 6.68 4.76 -39.34
N ASP A 2 6.22 6.01 -39.49
CA ASP A 2 5.73 6.83 -38.38
C ASP A 2 4.39 6.36 -37.79
N TYR A 3 3.47 5.85 -38.60
CA TYR A 3 2.18 5.32 -38.13
C TYR A 3 2.34 4.12 -37.19
N PHE A 4 3.24 3.21 -37.52
CA PHE A 4 3.52 2.03 -36.68
C PHE A 4 4.14 2.45 -35.34
N HIS A 5 5.10 3.39 -35.37
CA HIS A 5 5.72 3.92 -34.17
C HIS A 5 4.70 4.60 -33.23
N GLN A 6 3.81 5.42 -33.79
CA GLN A 6 2.74 6.08 -33.02
C GLN A 6 1.74 5.08 -32.43
N ALA A 7 1.35 4.04 -33.19
CA ALA A 7 0.45 3.00 -32.69
C ALA A 7 1.04 2.27 -31.47
N VAL A 8 2.34 1.94 -31.51
CA VAL A 8 3.04 1.29 -30.39
C VAL A 8 3.13 2.21 -29.16
N ILE A 9 3.45 3.50 -29.35
CA ILE A 9 3.51 4.47 -28.25
C ILE A 9 2.15 4.63 -27.57
N ASN A 10 1.08 4.78 -28.36
CA ASN A 10 -0.26 4.95 -27.82
C ASN A 10 -0.71 3.70 -27.03
N LEU A 11 -0.41 2.51 -27.53
CA LEU A 11 -0.69 1.27 -26.80
C LEU A 11 0.05 1.22 -25.46
N TYR A 12 1.35 1.55 -25.46
CA TYR A 12 2.16 1.58 -24.24
C TYR A 12 1.61 2.59 -23.21
N GLN A 13 1.26 3.79 -23.65
CA GLN A 13 0.68 4.82 -22.78
C GLN A 13 -0.65 4.38 -22.17
N ASN A 14 -1.54 3.79 -22.97
CA ASN A 14 -2.82 3.29 -22.49
C ASN A 14 -2.65 2.19 -21.44
N ILE A 15 -1.75 1.23 -21.68
CA ILE A 15 -1.43 0.18 -20.71
C ILE A 15 -0.84 0.79 -19.44
N TYR A 16 0.09 1.75 -19.57
CA TYR A 16 0.69 2.44 -18.43
C TYR A 16 -0.36 3.15 -17.56
N TYR A 17 -1.33 3.85 -18.16
CA TYR A 17 -2.39 4.52 -17.41
C TYR A 17 -3.32 3.54 -16.69
N VAL A 18 -3.62 2.39 -17.30
CA VAL A 18 -4.41 1.34 -16.65
C VAL A 18 -3.65 0.77 -15.44
N ILE A 19 -2.37 0.43 -15.62
CA ILE A 19 -1.54 -0.11 -14.54
C ILE A 19 -1.38 0.91 -13.41
N SER A 20 -1.19 2.20 -13.73
CA SER A 20 -1.04 3.23 -12.71
C SER A 20 -2.33 3.44 -11.91
N ALA A 21 -3.50 3.40 -12.56
CA ALA A 21 -4.79 3.45 -11.88
C ALA A 21 -4.97 2.28 -10.90
N PHE A 22 -4.68 1.04 -11.34
CA PHE A 22 -4.73 -0.12 -10.46
C PHE A 22 -3.71 -0.03 -9.32
N THR A 23 -2.51 0.49 -9.60
CA THR A 23 -1.47 0.69 -8.58
C THR A 23 -1.99 1.61 -7.48
N VAL A 24 -2.61 2.75 -7.82
CA VAL A 24 -3.20 3.66 -6.83
C VAL A 24 -4.30 2.97 -6.03
N ILE A 25 -5.20 2.22 -6.69
CA ILE A 25 -6.27 1.48 -6.01
C ILE A 25 -5.68 0.48 -5.00
N VAL A 26 -4.63 -0.25 -5.39
CA VAL A 26 -3.95 -1.20 -4.49
C VAL A 26 -3.39 -0.49 -3.26
N HIS A 27 -2.73 0.66 -3.43
CA HIS A 27 -2.19 1.42 -2.30
C HIS A 27 -3.31 1.87 -1.36
N LEU A 28 -4.41 2.39 -1.90
CA LEU A 28 -5.57 2.78 -1.10
C LEU A 28 -6.19 1.61 -0.33
N VAL A 29 -6.38 0.45 -0.98
CA VAL A 29 -6.93 -0.75 -0.33
C VAL A 29 -6.00 -1.25 0.78
N CYS A 30 -4.69 -1.29 0.53
CA CYS A 30 -3.70 -1.65 1.55
C CYS A 30 -3.76 -0.70 2.76
N THR A 31 -3.81 0.61 2.52
CA THR A 31 -3.89 1.62 3.58
C THR A 31 -5.19 1.49 4.37
N LEU A 32 -6.33 1.26 3.72
CA LEU A 32 -7.62 1.05 4.39
C LEU A 32 -7.60 -0.20 5.28
N ALA A 33 -6.96 -1.27 4.85
CA ALA A 33 -6.78 -2.47 5.67
C ALA A 33 -5.99 -2.17 6.95
N VAL A 34 -4.90 -1.40 6.83
CA VAL A 34 -4.07 -0.99 7.98
C VAL A 34 -4.81 -0.02 8.90
N ILE A 35 -5.56 0.95 8.35
CA ILE A 35 -6.40 1.86 9.16
C ILE A 35 -7.40 1.06 10.00
N ARG A 36 -8.07 0.07 9.39
CA ARG A 36 -9.03 -0.78 10.11
C ARG A 36 -8.38 -1.54 11.26
N ASP A 37 -7.17 -2.05 11.06
CA ASP A 37 -6.43 -2.78 12.09
C ASP A 37 -5.92 -1.86 13.21
N LEU A 38 -5.37 -0.70 12.85
CA LEU A 38 -4.95 0.33 13.80
C LEU A 38 -6.13 0.87 14.63
N ASN A 39 -7.32 0.97 14.06
CA ASN A 39 -8.53 1.32 14.81
C ASN A 39 -8.86 0.27 15.86
N ASN A 40 -8.61 -1.03 15.58
CA ASN A 40 -8.73 -2.06 16.61
C ASN A 40 -7.67 -1.87 17.69
N PHE A 41 -6.44 -1.50 17.34
CA PHE A 41 -5.38 -1.25 18.32
C PHE A 41 -5.74 -0.11 19.26
N THR A 42 -6.22 1.02 18.73
CA THR A 42 -6.69 2.15 19.53
C THR A 42 -7.84 1.75 20.46
N LYS A 43 -8.80 0.94 20.01
CA LYS A 43 -9.90 0.43 20.87
C LYS A 43 -9.41 -0.43 22.03
N HIS A 44 -8.30 -1.14 21.85
CA HIS A 44 -7.71 -1.98 22.89
C HIS A 44 -6.56 -1.29 23.65
N ASN A 45 -6.38 0.03 23.47
CA ASN A 45 -5.26 0.80 24.03
C ASN A 45 -3.86 0.20 23.73
N VAL A 46 -3.72 -0.46 22.59
CA VAL A 46 -2.45 -0.99 22.09
C VAL A 46 -1.81 0.06 21.21
N THR A 47 -0.53 0.38 21.46
CA THR A 47 0.25 1.24 20.59
C THR A 47 0.98 0.40 19.55
N PRO A 48 0.91 0.75 18.25
CA PRO A 48 1.68 0.05 17.22
C PRO A 48 3.18 0.22 17.44
N GLN A 49 3.94 -0.76 17.00
CA GLN A 49 5.39 -0.78 17.15
C GLN A 49 6.06 0.19 16.15
N MET A 50 7.26 0.66 16.51
CA MET A 50 8.14 1.56 15.74
C MET A 50 7.66 3.00 15.55
N MET A 51 6.40 3.21 15.19
CA MET A 51 5.89 4.54 14.84
C MET A 51 4.40 4.69 15.17
N PRO A 52 3.89 5.93 15.33
CA PRO A 52 2.48 6.18 15.63
C PRO A 52 1.53 5.72 14.52
N ASN A 53 0.24 5.54 14.85
CA ASN A 53 -0.80 5.10 13.91
C ASN A 53 -0.76 5.84 12.58
N PHE A 54 -0.73 7.18 12.62
CA PHE A 54 -0.74 8.00 11.40
C PHE A 54 0.49 7.75 10.52
N ALA A 55 1.66 7.54 11.12
CA ALA A 55 2.88 7.26 10.36
C ALA A 55 2.76 5.94 9.60
N TRP A 56 2.20 4.89 10.22
CA TRP A 56 1.94 3.61 9.54
C TRP A 56 0.97 3.75 8.36
N VAL A 57 -0.07 4.55 8.51
CA VAL A 57 -1.04 4.84 7.44
C VAL A 57 -0.34 5.49 6.23
N VAL A 58 0.50 6.50 6.48
CA VAL A 58 1.25 7.19 5.42
C VAL A 58 2.28 6.26 4.77
N THR A 59 3.02 5.48 5.57
CA THR A 59 4.01 4.53 5.05
C THR A 59 3.36 3.55 4.08
N VAL A 60 2.23 2.96 4.45
CA VAL A 60 1.50 1.99 3.60
C VAL A 60 0.91 2.69 2.37
N LEU A 61 0.46 3.94 2.49
CA LEU A 61 -0.05 4.70 1.34
C LEU A 61 1.03 4.98 0.29
N ILE A 62 2.28 5.17 0.70
CA ILE A 62 3.39 5.47 -0.21
C ILE A 62 4.00 4.17 -0.78
N THR A 63 4.11 3.14 0.04
CA THR A 63 4.85 1.91 -0.33
C THR A 63 3.93 0.76 -0.77
N GLY A 64 2.62 0.89 -0.55
CA GLY A 64 1.60 -0.05 -0.98
C GLY A 64 1.72 -1.40 -0.29
N VAL A 65 1.74 -2.45 -1.11
CA VAL A 65 1.80 -3.85 -0.65
C VAL A 65 3.03 -4.11 0.21
N TRP A 66 4.16 -3.46 -0.09
CA TRP A 66 5.39 -3.65 0.69
C TRP A 66 5.28 -3.05 2.09
N GLY A 67 4.67 -1.87 2.23
CA GLY A 67 4.39 -1.28 3.55
C GLY A 67 3.43 -2.14 4.36
N LEU A 68 2.39 -2.68 3.71
CA LEU A 68 1.47 -3.62 4.34
C LEU A 68 2.19 -4.89 4.80
N PHE A 69 3.09 -5.44 3.98
CA PHE A 69 3.87 -6.62 4.32
C PHE A 69 4.76 -6.40 5.54
N ILE A 70 5.49 -5.27 5.59
CA ILE A 70 6.31 -4.89 6.74
C ILE A 70 5.41 -4.68 7.97
N TYR A 71 4.31 -3.96 7.83
CA TYR A 71 3.32 -3.78 8.90
C TYR A 71 2.84 -5.12 9.46
N TRP A 72 2.52 -6.07 8.59
CA TRP A 72 2.07 -7.40 8.97
C TRP A 72 3.14 -8.19 9.73
N ILE A 73 4.39 -8.18 9.23
CA ILE A 73 5.51 -8.82 9.94
C ILE A 73 5.66 -8.23 11.34
N MET A 74 5.58 -6.91 11.47
CA MET A 74 5.81 -6.23 12.75
C MET A 74 4.70 -6.45 13.77
N HIS A 75 3.45 -6.64 13.33
CA HIS A 75 2.31 -6.67 14.25
C HIS A 75 1.64 -8.04 14.40
N HIS A 76 1.64 -8.86 13.35
CA HIS A 76 0.94 -10.15 13.33
C HIS A 76 1.86 -11.37 13.29
N SER A 77 3.13 -11.22 12.91
CA SER A 77 4.08 -12.32 12.96
C SER A 77 4.46 -12.66 14.41
N SER A 78 4.82 -13.92 14.67
CA SER A 78 5.38 -14.36 15.96
C SER A 78 6.67 -13.62 16.34
N LEU A 79 7.29 -12.88 15.42
CA LEU A 79 8.41 -11.98 15.69
C LEU A 79 8.07 -10.83 16.64
N SER A 80 6.78 -10.45 16.76
CA SER A 80 6.33 -9.37 17.65
C SER A 80 5.98 -9.84 19.07
N ARG A 81 5.91 -11.17 19.30
CA ARG A 81 5.63 -11.77 20.60
C ARG A 81 6.92 -11.82 21.43
N ARG A 82 7.05 -10.89 22.38
CA ARG A 82 7.83 -11.07 23.61
C ARG A 82 6.88 -11.39 24.75
#